data_AF-A0A4Y2JST4-F1
#
_entry.id   AF-A0A4Y2JST4-F1
#
_cell.length_a   1.000
_cell.length_b   1.000
_cell.length_c   1.000
_cell.angle_alpha   90.00
_cell.angle_beta   90.00
_cell.angle_gamma   90.00
#
_symmetry.space_group_name_H-M   'P 1'
#
loop_
_entity.id
_entity.type
_entity.pdbx_description
1 polymer ?
#
loop_
_entity_poly.entity_id
_entity_poly.type
_entity_poly.pdbx_seq_one_letter_code
_entity_poly.pdbx_strand_id
1 'polypeptide(L)'
;MLQDGFELRDWESTGCKTELGWETPVLGMKWNHQLDSLLVNMSWMNELSLQKIKKRIMLSAAHKVFDPIGYTAPVMLCPKLMLQEAWKMSIGWDTEITGNLRKEFLQWFQDLKILEEINISRWINVTTENLKHCTIHTFCDASKEAYAAVVFLRLEEEGSVKLSLLAAKSGKAPLRGGTIPRMELLAALVGTRLTNSVIEALNWKEVKCYYWSDSTTVLAWISREENWSVFVRNRLQEIRKLTSPLAWNHVVGELNPADLPSRGCDHFGALTIK
;
A
#
# COMPACT_ATOMS: atom_id res chain seq x y z
N MET A 1 39.12 10.74 -15.26
CA MET A 1 38.95 10.95 -13.81
C MET A 1 37.46 11.17 -13.55
N LEU A 2 36.74 10.11 -13.20
CA LEU A 2 35.45 10.23 -12.52
C LEU A 2 35.79 10.17 -11.03
N GLN A 3 35.49 11.26 -10.34
CA GLN A 3 36.09 11.65 -9.07
C GLN A 3 35.06 11.58 -7.94
N ASP A 4 34.22 10.53 -7.94
CA ASP A 4 33.31 10.23 -6.82
C ASP A 4 33.47 8.74 -6.48
N GLY A 5 34.16 8.47 -5.38
CA GLY A 5 34.63 7.15 -4.94
C GLY A 5 33.55 6.18 -4.48
N PHE A 6 32.51 5.97 -5.29
CA PHE A 6 31.69 4.77 -5.18
C PHE A 6 32.35 3.66 -5.98
N GLU A 7 33.02 2.73 -5.28
CA GLU A 7 33.28 1.41 -5.84
C GLU A 7 31.93 0.76 -6.12
N LEU A 8 31.52 0.79 -7.39
CA LEU A 8 30.35 0.06 -7.87
C LEU A 8 30.63 -1.43 -7.65
N ARG A 9 30.02 -2.01 -6.62
CA ARG A 9 30.03 -3.45 -6.37
C ARG A 9 28.96 -4.07 -7.25
N ASP A 10 29.42 -4.96 -8.13
CA ASP A 10 28.66 -5.92 -8.94
C ASP A 10 27.48 -5.35 -9.76
N TRP A 11 27.66 -5.36 -11.09
CA TRP A 11 26.60 -5.04 -12.04
C TRP A 11 25.69 -6.25 -12.24
N GLU A 12 24.42 -6.11 -11.88
CA GLU A 12 23.41 -7.12 -12.11
C GLU A 12 22.34 -6.61 -13.08
N SER A 13 21.82 -7.50 -13.92
CA SER A 13 20.85 -7.17 -14.97
C SER A 13 19.80 -8.27 -15.11
N THR A 14 18.64 -7.92 -15.67
CA THR A 14 17.58 -8.89 -16.00
C THR A 14 18.14 -10.00 -16.89
N GLY A 15 17.83 -11.26 -16.57
CA GLY A 15 18.36 -12.44 -17.26
C GLY A 15 19.78 -12.86 -16.83
N CYS A 16 20.41 -12.15 -15.89
CA CYS A 16 21.71 -12.55 -15.33
C CYS A 16 21.51 -13.44 -14.09
N LYS A 17 22.06 -14.67 -14.14
CA LYS A 17 22.12 -15.58 -12.99
C LYS A 17 23.40 -15.33 -12.21
N THR A 18 23.28 -15.00 -10.94
CA THR A 18 24.40 -14.78 -10.02
C THR A 18 24.86 -16.12 -9.41
N GLU A 19 26.00 -16.11 -8.72
CA GLU A 19 26.46 -17.28 -7.94
C GLU A 19 25.46 -17.69 -6.85
N LEU A 20 24.65 -16.74 -6.38
CA LEU A 20 23.60 -16.93 -5.37
C LEU A 20 22.22 -17.30 -5.97
N GLY A 21 22.10 -17.37 -7.30
CA GLY A 21 20.88 -17.78 -8.00
C GLY A 21 20.27 -16.67 -8.87
N TRP A 22 18.95 -16.57 -8.87
CA TRP A 22 18.20 -15.57 -9.66
C TRP A 22 17.69 -14.41 -8.81
N GLU A 23 18.02 -14.37 -7.52
CA GLU A 23 17.52 -13.39 -6.57
C GLU A 23 18.65 -12.57 -5.97
N THR A 24 18.47 -11.24 -5.97
CA THR A 24 19.36 -10.30 -5.24
C THR A 24 18.55 -9.36 -4.35
N PRO A 25 19.05 -9.03 -3.14
CA PRO A 25 18.44 -7.99 -2.31
C PRO A 25 18.54 -6.60 -2.95
N VAL A 26 17.42 -5.89 -3.06
CA VAL A 26 17.36 -4.51 -3.56
C VAL A 26 16.53 -3.66 -2.62
N LEU A 27 17.14 -2.65 -1.99
CA LEU A 27 16.49 -1.70 -1.08
C LEU A 27 15.66 -2.37 0.04
N GLY A 28 16.03 -3.56 0.49
CA GLY A 28 15.30 -4.32 1.52
C GLY A 28 14.24 -5.29 0.99
N MET A 29 13.97 -5.28 -0.32
CA MET A 29 13.18 -6.27 -1.05
C MET A 29 14.11 -7.31 -1.72
N LYS A 30 13.53 -8.29 -2.41
CA LYS A 30 14.24 -9.21 -3.31
C LYS A 30 13.86 -8.93 -4.76
N TRP A 31 14.83 -8.90 -5.65
CA TRP A 31 14.62 -8.82 -7.10
C TRP A 31 14.90 -10.17 -7.73
N ASN A 32 13.92 -10.72 -8.45
CA ASN A 32 14.08 -11.91 -9.28
C ASN A 32 14.45 -11.48 -10.71
N HIS A 33 15.67 -11.80 -11.14
CA HIS A 33 16.21 -11.36 -12.43
C HIS A 33 15.64 -12.16 -13.60
N GLN A 34 15.12 -13.36 -13.36
CA GLN A 34 14.56 -14.22 -14.39
C GLN A 34 13.21 -13.67 -14.87
N LEU A 35 12.36 -13.27 -13.93
CA LEU A 35 11.01 -12.76 -14.20
C LEU A 35 10.93 -11.23 -14.23
N ASP A 36 12.00 -10.55 -13.86
CA ASP A 36 12.04 -9.11 -13.60
C ASP A 36 10.96 -8.65 -12.61
N SER A 37 10.84 -9.37 -11.48
CA SER A 37 9.85 -9.09 -10.44
C SER A 37 10.49 -8.76 -9.10
N LEU A 38 9.79 -7.95 -8.31
CA LEU A 38 10.11 -7.64 -6.92
C LEU A 38 9.25 -8.50 -5.99
N LEU A 39 9.89 -8.98 -4.92
CA LEU A 39 9.29 -9.80 -3.87
C LEU A 39 9.63 -9.23 -2.50
N VAL A 40 8.78 -9.52 -1.51
CA VAL A 40 9.09 -9.19 -0.11
C VAL A 40 10.21 -10.10 0.37
N ASN A 41 11.14 -9.56 1.15
CA ASN A 41 12.13 -10.39 1.83
C ASN A 41 11.53 -11.02 3.11
N MET A 42 11.29 -12.33 3.08
CA MET A 42 10.72 -13.10 4.19
C MET A 42 11.76 -13.98 4.93
N SER A 43 13.07 -13.82 4.65
CA SER A 43 14.13 -14.67 5.23
C SER A 43 14.16 -14.68 6.76
N TRP A 44 13.69 -13.61 7.38
CA TRP A 44 13.63 -13.42 8.83
C TRP A 44 12.57 -14.27 9.54
N MET A 45 11.60 -14.86 8.82
CA MET A 45 10.49 -15.59 9.45
C MET A 45 10.98 -16.76 10.30
N ASN A 46 12.01 -17.47 9.84
CA ASN A 46 12.57 -18.63 10.54
C ASN A 46 13.42 -18.25 11.77
N GLU A 47 13.84 -16.99 11.88
CA GLU A 47 14.64 -16.48 13.00
C GLU A 47 13.78 -16.11 14.21
N LEU A 48 12.47 -15.93 14.01
CA LEU A 48 11.57 -15.42 15.04
C LEU A 48 11.06 -16.55 15.94
N SER A 49 11.40 -16.50 17.24
CA SER A 49 10.85 -17.45 18.21
C SER A 49 9.39 -17.12 18.55
N LEU A 50 8.48 -18.02 18.18
CA LEU A 50 7.03 -17.90 18.42
C LEU A 50 6.54 -18.62 19.69
N GLN A 51 7.46 -19.11 20.53
CA GLN A 51 7.09 -19.83 21.76
C GLN A 51 6.37 -18.93 22.77
N LYS A 52 6.89 -17.72 23.00
CA LYS A 52 6.30 -16.72 23.90
C LYS A 52 6.08 -15.42 23.16
N ILE A 53 4.84 -15.16 22.74
CA ILE A 53 4.50 -13.94 22.02
C ILE A 53 4.46 -12.76 22.98
N LYS A 54 5.16 -11.68 22.62
CA LYS A 54 5.27 -10.42 23.38
C LYS A 54 4.91 -9.25 22.47
N LYS A 55 4.55 -8.09 23.04
CA LYS A 55 4.34 -6.85 22.26
C LYS A 55 5.52 -6.52 21.36
N ARG A 56 6.74 -6.70 21.87
CA ARG A 56 7.99 -6.47 21.13
C ARG A 56 8.12 -7.39 19.92
N ILE A 57 7.71 -8.65 20.04
CA ILE A 57 7.78 -9.65 18.97
C ILE A 57 6.75 -9.32 17.89
N MET A 58 5.51 -8.97 18.27
CA MET A 58 4.49 -8.54 17.32
C MET A 58 4.92 -7.31 16.53
N LEU A 59 5.50 -6.32 17.23
CA LEU A 59 5.98 -5.10 16.59
C LEU A 59 7.14 -5.39 15.64
N SER A 60 8.10 -6.21 16.07
CA SER A 60 9.24 -6.63 15.26
C SER A 60 8.79 -7.35 13.98
N ALA A 61 7.90 -8.33 14.09
CA ALA A 61 7.37 -9.07 12.93
C ALA A 61 6.62 -8.13 11.96
N ALA A 62 5.76 -7.25 12.48
CA ALA A 62 5.01 -6.31 11.65
C ALA A 62 5.91 -5.31 10.89
N HIS A 63 7.03 -4.91 11.49
CA HIS A 63 7.97 -3.95 10.88
C HIS A 63 9.07 -4.60 10.03
N LYS A 64 9.29 -5.92 10.15
CA LYS A 64 10.22 -6.68 9.30
C LYS A 64 9.66 -6.95 7.91
N VAL A 65 8.34 -6.87 7.72
CA VAL A 65 7.72 -6.84 6.38
C VAL A 65 7.99 -5.47 5.77
N PHE A 66 9.02 -5.40 4.94
CA PHE A 66 9.40 -4.18 4.25
C PHE A 66 8.81 -4.15 2.83
N ASP A 67 7.95 -3.16 2.60
CA ASP A 67 7.29 -2.95 1.32
C ASP A 67 7.10 -1.44 1.08
N PRO A 68 7.96 -0.82 0.26
CA PRO A 68 7.89 0.60 -0.05
C PRO A 68 6.78 0.94 -1.05
N ILE A 69 6.29 -0.03 -1.83
CA ILE A 69 5.23 0.15 -2.84
C ILE A 69 3.86 0.06 -2.17
N GLY A 70 3.72 -0.81 -1.17
CA GLY A 70 2.53 -0.99 -0.34
C GLY A 70 1.57 -2.08 -0.83
N TYR A 71 1.98 -2.96 -1.75
CA TYR A 71 1.13 -4.08 -2.19
C TYR A 71 0.78 -5.07 -1.07
N THR A 72 1.57 -5.11 0.00
CA THR A 72 1.28 -5.88 1.22
C THR A 72 0.28 -5.19 2.15
N ALA A 73 -0.17 -3.97 1.85
CA ALA A 73 -1.04 -3.17 2.73
C ALA A 73 -2.28 -3.90 3.26
N PRO A 74 -2.99 -4.76 2.49
CA PRO A 74 -4.11 -5.56 3.00
C PRO A 74 -3.71 -6.52 4.12
N VAL A 75 -2.63 -7.28 3.92
CA VAL A 75 -2.12 -8.25 4.91
C VAL A 75 -1.54 -7.53 6.14
N MET A 76 -0.95 -6.36 5.92
CA MET A 76 -0.29 -5.59 6.97
C MET A 76 -1.23 -4.73 7.81
N LEU A 77 -2.53 -4.68 7.52
CA LEU A 77 -3.49 -4.00 8.40
C LEU A 77 -3.73 -4.81 9.69
N CYS A 78 -3.95 -6.12 9.57
CA CYS A 78 -4.20 -7.04 10.67
C CYS A 78 -3.22 -6.89 11.86
N PRO A 79 -1.88 -6.97 11.66
CA PRO A 79 -0.93 -6.84 12.77
C PRO A 79 -0.92 -5.42 13.35
N LYS A 80 -1.23 -4.39 12.57
CA LYS A 80 -1.31 -3.01 13.06
C LYS A 80 -2.52 -2.83 14.00
N LEU A 81 -3.63 -3.54 13.75
CA LEU A 81 -4.81 -3.57 14.61
C LEU A 81 -4.54 -4.38 15.88
N MET A 82 -3.96 -5.57 15.75
CA MET A 82 -3.54 -6.40 16.88
C MET A 82 -2.55 -5.67 17.81
N LEU A 83 -1.59 -4.94 17.26
CA LEU A 83 -0.68 -4.09 18.05
C LEU A 83 -1.42 -2.98 18.80
N GLN A 84 -2.44 -2.39 18.18
CA GLN A 84 -3.27 -1.38 18.83
C GLN A 84 -4.07 -1.98 19.99
N GLU A 85 -4.62 -3.18 19.83
CA GLU A 85 -5.28 -3.93 20.90
C GLU A 85 -4.32 -4.27 22.04
N ALA A 86 -3.13 -4.80 21.71
CA ALA A 86 -2.10 -5.11 22.69
C ALA A 86 -1.77 -3.88 23.54
N TRP A 87 -1.65 -2.69 22.94
CA TRP A 87 -1.39 -1.45 23.67
C TRP A 87 -2.50 -1.07 24.66
N LYS A 88 -3.76 -1.43 24.40
CA LYS A 88 -4.89 -1.22 25.33
C LYS A 88 -4.87 -2.16 26.54
N MET A 89 -4.25 -3.33 26.44
CA MET A 89 -4.24 -4.36 27.50
C MET A 89 -3.45 -3.99 28.78
N SER A 90 -2.85 -2.79 28.87
CA SER A 90 -2.07 -2.32 30.05
C SER A 90 -0.95 -3.26 30.54
N ILE A 91 -0.48 -4.19 29.69
CA ILE A 91 0.67 -5.09 29.97
C ILE A 91 2.00 -4.50 29.50
N GLY A 92 3.12 -4.96 30.07
CA GLY A 92 4.47 -4.53 29.71
C GLY A 92 4.93 -5.03 28.31
N TRP A 93 6.03 -4.46 27.81
CA TRP A 93 6.59 -4.81 26.49
C TRP A 93 7.02 -6.27 26.36
N ASP A 94 7.52 -6.83 27.46
CA ASP A 94 8.12 -8.17 27.52
C ASP A 94 7.22 -9.18 28.25
N THR A 95 6.00 -8.77 28.60
CA THR A 95 4.95 -9.64 29.15
C THR A 95 4.38 -10.52 28.05
N GLU A 96 4.16 -11.80 28.37
CA GLU A 96 3.57 -12.76 27.44
C GLU A 96 2.11 -12.41 27.15
N ILE A 97 1.75 -12.42 25.86
CA ILE A 97 0.40 -12.27 25.35
C ILE A 97 -0.21 -13.67 25.23
N THR A 98 -1.39 -13.85 25.83
CA THR A 98 -2.14 -15.10 25.84
C THR A 98 -3.54 -14.91 25.28
N GLY A 99 -4.33 -15.97 25.17
CA GLY A 99 -5.72 -15.89 24.71
C GLY A 99 -5.87 -15.67 23.21
N ASN A 100 -6.93 -14.96 22.81
CA ASN A 100 -7.30 -14.79 21.39
C ASN A 100 -6.25 -14.00 20.60
N LEU A 101 -5.75 -12.89 21.15
CA LEU A 101 -4.76 -12.06 20.47
C LEU A 101 -3.48 -12.84 20.09
N ARG A 102 -3.07 -13.81 20.94
CA ARG A 102 -1.98 -14.72 20.61
C ARG A 102 -2.32 -15.62 19.42
N LYS A 103 -3.51 -16.23 19.43
CA LYS A 103 -3.96 -17.13 18.36
C LYS A 103 -4.05 -16.39 17.02
N GLU A 104 -4.65 -15.21 17.03
CA GLU A 104 -4.79 -14.35 15.85
C GLU A 104 -3.43 -13.93 15.29
N PHE A 105 -2.49 -13.52 16.16
CA PHE A 105 -1.13 -13.18 15.71
C PHE A 105 -0.40 -14.38 15.10
N LEU A 106 -0.52 -15.57 15.71
CA LEU A 106 0.09 -16.78 15.17
C LEU A 106 -0.52 -17.19 13.83
N GLN A 107 -1.84 -17.05 13.68
CA GLN A 107 -2.51 -17.29 12.40
C GLN A 107 -2.01 -16.32 11.33
N TRP A 108 -2.02 -15.01 11.62
CA TRP A 108 -1.49 -14.00 10.71
C TRP A 108 -0.02 -14.29 10.32
N PHE A 109 0.80 -14.69 11.29
CA PHE A 109 2.20 -15.03 11.03
C PHE A 109 2.36 -16.23 10.08
N GLN A 110 1.51 -17.25 10.24
CA GLN A 110 1.52 -18.41 9.34
C GLN A 110 1.07 -18.02 7.93
N ASP A 111 0.02 -17.22 7.82
CA ASP A 111 -0.53 -16.75 6.56
C ASP A 111 0.45 -15.82 5.81
N LEU A 112 1.38 -15.18 6.53
CA LEU A 112 2.36 -14.26 5.98
C LEU A 112 3.27 -14.90 4.91
N LYS A 113 3.42 -16.23 4.92
CA LYS A 113 4.17 -16.98 3.89
C LYS A 113 3.61 -16.77 2.49
N ILE A 114 2.33 -16.45 2.36
CA ILE A 114 1.71 -16.19 1.06
C ILE A 114 2.35 -14.99 0.34
N LEU A 115 2.97 -14.07 1.09
CA LEU A 115 3.68 -12.93 0.50
C LEU A 115 4.91 -13.37 -0.30
N GLU A 116 5.45 -14.57 -0.08
CA GLU A 116 6.52 -15.15 -0.90
C GLU A 116 6.05 -15.51 -2.31
N GLU A 117 4.75 -15.74 -2.49
CA GLU A 117 4.16 -16.07 -3.79
C GLU A 117 3.75 -14.82 -4.59
N ILE A 118 3.69 -13.66 -3.94
CA ILE A 118 3.28 -12.39 -4.57
C ILE A 118 4.51 -11.75 -5.21
N ASN A 119 4.42 -11.57 -6.52
CA ASN A 119 5.46 -10.98 -7.35
C ASN A 119 4.87 -9.73 -8.02
N ILE A 120 5.56 -8.60 -7.90
CA ILE A 120 5.19 -7.37 -8.62
C ILE A 120 6.22 -7.16 -9.72
N SER A 121 5.76 -6.98 -10.97
CA SER A 121 6.68 -6.67 -12.06
C SER A 121 7.42 -5.36 -11.78
N ARG A 122 8.75 -5.37 -11.90
CA ARG A 122 9.57 -4.18 -11.70
C ARG A 122 9.37 -3.16 -12.82
N TRP A 123 9.16 -3.64 -14.04
CA TRP A 123 8.94 -2.80 -15.22
C TRP A 123 7.45 -2.76 -15.59
N ILE A 124 6.87 -1.58 -15.53
CA ILE A 124 5.44 -1.32 -15.79
C ILE A 124 5.09 -1.13 -17.28
N ASN A 125 5.99 -1.53 -18.19
CA ASN A 125 5.78 -1.47 -19.65
C ASN A 125 5.46 -0.07 -20.20
N VAL A 126 6.00 0.99 -19.58
CA VAL A 126 5.84 2.38 -20.05
C VAL A 126 7.12 2.85 -20.74
N THR A 127 6.94 3.50 -21.88
CA THR A 127 7.96 4.18 -22.68
C THR A 127 7.51 5.63 -22.95
N THR A 128 8.39 6.44 -23.52
CA THR A 128 8.04 7.81 -23.93
C THR A 128 6.98 7.84 -25.03
N GLU A 129 6.93 6.83 -25.88
CA GLU A 129 6.01 6.76 -27.03
C GLU A 129 4.58 6.45 -26.60
N ASN A 130 4.42 5.58 -25.59
CA ASN A 130 3.12 5.14 -25.10
C ASN A 130 2.60 5.92 -23.89
N LEU A 131 3.40 6.83 -23.32
CA LEU A 131 2.99 7.65 -22.17
C LEU A 131 1.68 8.40 -22.40
N LYS A 132 1.41 8.83 -23.64
CA LYS A 132 0.16 9.50 -24.05
C LYS A 132 -1.09 8.60 -23.93
N HIS A 133 -0.90 7.29 -23.87
CA HIS A 133 -1.96 6.30 -23.66
C HIS A 133 -2.12 5.90 -22.18
N CYS A 134 -1.26 6.42 -21.30
CA CYS A 134 -1.33 6.16 -19.87
C CYS A 134 -2.38 7.03 -19.19
N THR A 135 -3.03 6.45 -18.20
CA THR A 135 -3.91 7.14 -17.25
C THR A 135 -3.65 6.59 -15.85
N ILE A 136 -3.71 7.45 -14.83
CA ILE A 136 -3.54 7.04 -13.44
C ILE A 136 -4.90 7.02 -12.75
N HIS A 137 -5.22 5.91 -12.10
CA HIS A 137 -6.48 5.70 -11.40
C HIS A 137 -6.21 5.48 -9.91
N THR A 138 -6.75 6.35 -9.06
CA THR A 138 -6.57 6.29 -7.62
C THR A 138 -7.89 5.95 -6.95
N PHE A 139 -7.93 4.82 -6.27
CA PHE A 139 -9.10 4.34 -5.54
C PHE A 139 -8.91 4.60 -4.06
N CYS A 140 -9.94 5.10 -3.39
CA CYS A 140 -9.92 5.43 -1.98
C CYS A 140 -11.07 4.71 -1.28
N ASP A 141 -10.80 4.16 -0.10
CA ASP A 141 -11.82 3.53 0.72
C ASP A 141 -11.52 3.70 2.22
N ALA A 142 -12.57 3.62 3.04
CA ALA A 142 -12.42 3.61 4.49
C ALA A 142 -13.45 2.72 5.20
N SER A 143 -12.96 2.04 6.22
CA SER A 143 -13.71 1.31 7.21
C SER A 143 -13.73 2.06 8.55
N LYS A 144 -14.28 1.43 9.59
CA LYS A 144 -14.22 1.98 10.96
C LYS A 144 -12.81 1.88 11.54
N GLU A 145 -12.04 0.91 11.06
CA GLU A 145 -10.75 0.50 11.59
C GLU A 145 -9.58 1.15 10.85
N ALA A 146 -9.73 1.40 9.55
CA ALA A 146 -8.68 1.95 8.71
C ALA A 146 -9.22 2.66 7.46
N TYR A 147 -8.33 3.37 6.78
CA TYR A 147 -8.57 3.97 5.48
C TYR A 147 -7.40 3.64 4.58
N ALA A 148 -7.65 3.55 3.27
CA ALA A 148 -6.64 3.19 2.31
C ALA A 148 -6.82 3.91 0.97
N ALA A 149 -5.72 3.95 0.23
CA ALA A 149 -5.72 4.35 -1.16
C ALA A 149 -4.80 3.45 -1.99
N VAL A 150 -5.20 3.20 -3.22
CA VAL A 150 -4.48 2.37 -4.18
C VAL A 150 -4.39 3.11 -5.51
N VAL A 151 -3.19 3.21 -6.07
CA VAL A 151 -2.89 3.93 -7.31
C VAL A 151 -2.49 2.91 -8.37
N PHE A 152 -3.30 2.82 -9.42
CA PHE A 152 -3.05 2.00 -10.61
C PHE A 152 -2.64 2.86 -11.80
N LEU A 153 -1.71 2.34 -12.58
CA LEU A 153 -1.51 2.71 -13.96
C LEU A 153 -2.46 1.91 -14.84
N ARG A 154 -3.13 2.60 -15.76
CA ARG A 154 -3.85 2.00 -16.87
C ARG A 154 -3.17 2.43 -18.17
N LEU A 155 -2.63 1.45 -18.89
CA LEU A 155 -2.04 1.62 -20.22
C LEU A 155 -2.95 0.96 -21.26
N GLU A 156 -3.39 1.72 -22.26
CA GLU A 156 -4.24 1.22 -23.34
C GLU A 156 -3.50 1.25 -24.67
N GLU A 157 -3.18 0.09 -25.22
CA GLU A 157 -2.47 -0.03 -26.50
C GLU A 157 -3.06 -1.13 -27.36
N GLU A 158 -3.24 -0.85 -28.65
CA GLU A 158 -3.66 -1.85 -29.66
C GLU A 158 -4.94 -2.61 -29.28
N GLY A 159 -5.88 -1.94 -28.59
CA GLY A 159 -7.13 -2.55 -28.13
C GLY A 159 -6.98 -3.42 -26.87
N SER A 160 -5.79 -3.48 -26.27
CA SER A 160 -5.52 -4.14 -24.99
C SER A 160 -5.38 -3.13 -23.86
N VAL A 161 -5.85 -3.50 -22.68
CA VAL A 161 -5.67 -2.70 -21.45
C VAL A 161 -4.79 -3.47 -20.50
N LYS A 162 -3.68 -2.84 -20.08
CA LYS A 162 -2.81 -3.34 -19.02
C LYS A 162 -2.98 -2.49 -17.79
N LEU A 163 -3.15 -3.14 -16.65
CA LEU A 163 -3.20 -2.50 -15.33
C LEU A 163 -1.94 -2.85 -14.55
N SER A 164 -1.37 -1.87 -13.85
CA SER A 164 -0.21 -2.09 -12.98
C SER A 164 -0.37 -1.29 -11.70
N LEU A 165 -0.17 -1.95 -10.56
CA LEU A 165 -0.15 -1.26 -9.27
C LEU A 165 1.11 -0.39 -9.18
N LEU A 166 0.94 0.92 -8.98
CA LEU A 166 2.06 1.85 -8.79
C LEU A 166 2.40 2.04 -7.31
N ALA A 167 1.36 2.19 -6.47
CA ALA A 167 1.52 2.34 -5.04
C ALA A 167 0.21 2.06 -4.30
N ALA A 168 0.31 1.62 -3.05
CA ALA A 168 -0.81 1.51 -2.14
C ALA A 168 -0.42 1.99 -0.75
N LYS A 169 -1.40 2.48 0.01
CA LYS A 169 -1.17 2.97 1.37
C LYS A 169 -2.39 2.74 2.23
N SER A 170 -2.19 2.10 3.38
CA SER A 170 -3.20 1.95 4.43
C SER A 170 -2.79 2.70 5.71
N GLY A 171 -3.76 3.38 6.32
CA GLY A 171 -3.63 4.10 7.58
C GLY A 171 -4.68 3.65 8.58
N LYS A 172 -4.30 3.54 9.85
CA LYS A 172 -5.26 3.21 10.92
C LYS A 172 -6.17 4.39 11.23
N ALA A 173 -7.44 4.10 11.51
CA ALA A 173 -8.36 5.10 12.02
C ALA A 173 -7.90 5.64 13.39
N PRO A 174 -8.11 6.94 13.68
CA PRO A 174 -7.76 7.52 14.98
C PRO A 174 -8.48 6.84 16.15
N LEU A 175 -7.73 6.53 17.21
CA LEU A 175 -8.23 5.85 18.42
C LEU A 175 -9.38 6.57 19.13
N ARG A 176 -9.38 7.91 19.09
CA ARG A 176 -10.42 8.75 19.74
C ARG A 176 -11.70 8.87 18.90
N GLY A 177 -11.81 8.07 17.84
CA GLY A 177 -12.96 8.05 16.95
C GLY A 177 -12.93 9.18 15.93
N GLY A 178 -13.41 8.86 14.74
CA GLY A 178 -13.87 9.79 13.73
C GLY A 178 -15.10 9.18 13.07
N THR A 179 -15.98 10.01 12.50
CA THR A 179 -17.12 9.48 11.75
C THR A 179 -16.62 8.79 10.48
N ILE A 180 -17.36 7.81 9.95
CA ILE A 180 -17.03 7.13 8.68
C ILE A 180 -16.75 8.16 7.57
N PRO A 181 -17.58 9.20 7.36
CA PRO A 181 -17.28 10.26 6.39
C PRO A 181 -15.93 10.97 6.58
N ARG A 182 -15.47 11.13 7.83
CA ARG A 182 -14.13 11.71 8.08
C ARG A 182 -13.02 10.74 7.73
N MET A 183 -13.22 9.44 7.87
CA MET A 183 -12.25 8.42 7.46
C MET A 183 -12.19 8.30 5.94
N GLU A 184 -13.34 8.31 5.28
CA GLU A 184 -13.42 8.35 3.80
C GLU A 184 -12.73 9.62 3.25
N LEU A 185 -12.90 10.77 3.91
CA LEU A 185 -12.19 12.00 3.54
C LEU A 185 -10.67 11.89 3.77
N LEU A 186 -10.23 11.16 4.80
CA LEU A 186 -8.80 10.87 4.99
C LEU A 186 -8.27 9.92 3.93
N ALA A 187 -9.05 8.93 3.50
CA ALA A 187 -8.73 8.04 2.39
C ALA A 187 -8.48 8.86 1.12
N ALA A 188 -9.43 9.75 0.78
CA ALA A 188 -9.33 10.66 -0.35
C ALA A 188 -8.06 11.54 -0.29
N LEU A 189 -7.79 12.14 0.87
CA LEU A 189 -6.59 12.96 1.05
C LEU A 189 -5.30 12.16 0.88
N VAL A 190 -5.23 10.96 1.46
CA VAL A 190 -4.05 10.08 1.32
C VAL A 190 -3.89 9.62 -0.12
N GLY A 191 -4.98 9.28 -0.81
CA GLY A 191 -4.97 8.95 -2.23
C GLY A 191 -4.38 10.09 -3.05
N THR A 192 -4.92 11.30 -2.91
CA THR A 192 -4.38 12.49 -3.59
C THR A 192 -2.90 12.72 -3.36
N ARG A 193 -2.43 12.61 -2.10
CA ARG A 193 -1.00 12.76 -1.78
C ARG A 193 -0.16 11.66 -2.43
N LEU A 194 -0.65 10.42 -2.38
CA LEU A 194 0.06 9.27 -2.94
C LEU A 194 0.21 9.42 -4.47
N THR A 195 -0.87 9.79 -5.15
CA THR A 195 -0.86 10.06 -6.60
C THR A 195 0.13 11.19 -6.94
N ASN A 196 0.13 12.28 -6.18
CA ASN A 196 1.09 13.37 -6.40
C ASN A 196 2.55 12.90 -6.24
N SER A 197 2.85 12.11 -5.21
CA SER A 197 4.19 11.52 -5.02
C SER A 197 4.60 10.62 -6.19
N VAL A 198 3.67 9.82 -6.72
CA VAL A 198 3.93 8.97 -7.89
C VAL A 198 4.20 9.81 -9.14
N ILE A 199 3.38 10.84 -9.40
CA ILE A 199 3.55 11.75 -10.53
C ILE A 199 4.90 12.47 -10.46
N GLU A 200 5.29 12.95 -9.27
CA GLU A 200 6.56 13.64 -9.06
C GLU A 200 7.75 12.69 -9.27
N ALA A 201 7.69 11.48 -8.69
CA ALA A 201 8.76 10.50 -8.80
C ALA A 201 8.99 10.01 -10.24
N LEU A 202 7.92 9.87 -11.02
CA LEU A 202 7.98 9.41 -12.42
C LEU A 202 8.08 10.57 -13.44
N ASN A 203 8.00 11.82 -12.97
CA ASN A 203 7.92 13.02 -13.80
C ASN A 203 6.78 12.98 -14.85
N TRP A 204 5.60 12.52 -14.43
CA TRP A 204 4.43 12.27 -15.30
C TRP A 204 3.36 13.35 -15.19
N LYS A 205 3.78 14.62 -15.19
CA LYS A 205 2.90 15.77 -14.91
C LYS A 205 1.75 15.93 -15.91
N GLU A 206 1.89 15.40 -17.11
CA GLU A 206 0.90 15.48 -18.19
C GLU A 206 -0.05 14.27 -18.24
N VAL A 207 0.23 13.22 -17.45
CA VAL A 207 -0.59 12.01 -17.43
C VAL A 207 -1.92 12.30 -16.72
N LYS A 208 -3.04 11.99 -17.39
CA LYS A 208 -4.37 12.21 -16.83
C LYS A 208 -4.59 11.34 -15.59
N CYS A 209 -5.17 11.94 -14.56
CA CYS A 209 -5.45 11.29 -13.29
C CYS A 209 -6.95 11.27 -12.99
N TYR A 210 -7.44 10.13 -12.52
CA TYR A 210 -8.81 9.91 -12.08
C TYR A 210 -8.82 9.40 -10.65
N TYR A 211 -9.77 9.88 -9.86
CA TYR A 211 -9.94 9.52 -8.46
C TYR A 211 -11.30 8.89 -8.26
N TRP A 212 -11.36 7.84 -7.44
CA TRP A 212 -12.54 6.99 -7.27
C TRP A 212 -12.82 6.80 -5.79
N SER A 213 -14.08 6.98 -5.39
CA SER A 213 -14.59 6.69 -4.05
C SER A 213 -16.04 6.22 -4.15
N ASP A 214 -16.44 5.32 -3.26
CA ASP A 214 -17.83 4.89 -3.06
C ASP A 214 -18.61 5.83 -2.12
N SER A 215 -17.92 6.74 -1.43
CA SER A 215 -18.53 7.74 -0.57
C SER A 215 -19.10 8.92 -1.35
N THR A 216 -20.41 8.86 -1.61
CA THR A 216 -21.15 10.01 -2.15
C THR A 216 -21.05 11.26 -1.26
N THR A 217 -20.85 11.09 0.05
CA THR A 217 -20.64 12.20 0.99
C THR A 217 -19.33 12.92 0.70
N VAL A 218 -18.23 12.18 0.54
CA VAL A 218 -16.93 12.76 0.21
C VAL A 218 -16.94 13.40 -1.17
N LEU A 219 -17.57 12.77 -2.17
CA LEU A 219 -17.71 13.33 -3.51
C LEU A 219 -18.52 14.65 -3.50
N ALA A 220 -19.59 14.72 -2.71
CA ALA A 220 -20.36 15.95 -2.51
C ALA A 220 -19.51 17.04 -1.83
N TRP A 221 -18.74 16.69 -0.81
CA TRP A 221 -17.83 17.62 -0.15
C TRP A 221 -16.74 18.14 -1.08
N ILE A 222 -16.17 17.29 -1.94
CA ILE A 222 -15.12 17.68 -2.89
C ILE A 222 -15.68 18.61 -3.97
N SER A 223 -16.89 18.36 -4.46
CA SER A 223 -17.52 19.14 -5.53
C SER A 223 -18.11 20.49 -5.06
N ARG A 224 -18.52 20.63 -3.79
CA ARG A 224 -19.26 21.81 -3.32
C ARG A 224 -18.45 22.73 -2.41
N GLU A 225 -18.62 24.03 -2.60
CA GLU A 225 -18.06 25.04 -1.70
C GLU A 225 -19.10 25.49 -0.67
N GLU A 226 -19.02 24.94 0.54
CA GLU A 226 -19.90 25.30 1.65
C GLU A 226 -19.09 25.55 2.94
N ASN A 227 -19.77 26.03 3.98
CA ASN A 227 -19.18 26.26 5.30
C ASN A 227 -19.00 24.95 6.07
N TRP A 228 -17.99 24.17 5.69
CA TRP A 228 -17.63 22.93 6.36
C TRP A 228 -16.87 23.19 7.68
N SER A 229 -16.93 22.20 8.58
CA SER A 229 -16.08 22.20 9.79
C SER A 229 -14.60 22.32 9.45
N VAL A 230 -13.80 22.92 10.33
CA VAL A 230 -12.35 23.16 10.11
C VAL A 230 -11.61 21.89 9.68
N PHE A 231 -11.94 20.73 10.29
CA PHE A 231 -11.33 19.45 9.92
C PHE A 231 -11.56 19.11 8.44
N VAL A 232 -12.81 19.24 7.97
CA VAL A 232 -13.23 18.89 6.61
C VAL A 232 -12.67 19.92 5.63
N ARG A 233 -12.88 21.22 5.91
CA ARG A 233 -12.44 22.32 5.06
C ARG A 233 -10.94 22.27 4.75
N ASN A 234 -10.09 22.08 5.76
CA ASN A 234 -8.64 22.08 5.56
C ASN A 234 -8.18 20.92 4.64
N ARG A 235 -8.85 19.76 4.72
CA ARG A 235 -8.52 18.58 3.90
C ARG A 235 -9.04 18.73 2.48
N LEU A 236 -10.23 19.30 2.32
CA LEU A 236 -10.78 19.64 1.00
C LEU A 236 -9.92 20.68 0.28
N GLN A 237 -9.43 21.70 0.98
CA GLN A 237 -8.51 22.69 0.40
C GLN A 237 -7.25 22.03 -0.16
N GLU A 238 -6.68 21.06 0.56
CA GLU A 238 -5.50 20.34 0.09
C GLU A 238 -5.82 19.43 -1.11
N ILE A 239 -6.93 18.67 -1.04
CA ILE A 239 -7.40 17.83 -2.15
C ILE A 239 -7.60 18.67 -3.42
N ARG A 240 -8.25 19.83 -3.30
CA ARG A 240 -8.51 20.74 -4.43
C ARG A 240 -7.28 21.48 -4.94
N LYS A 241 -6.25 21.63 -4.10
CA LYS A 241 -4.96 22.18 -4.52
C LYS A 241 -4.20 21.20 -5.42
N LEU A 242 -4.34 19.90 -5.15
CA LEU A 242 -3.60 18.83 -5.84
C LEU A 242 -4.41 18.17 -6.96
N THR A 243 -5.75 18.31 -6.96
CA THR A 243 -6.64 17.65 -7.92
C THR A 243 -7.77 18.58 -8.36
N SER A 244 -8.30 18.35 -9.56
CA SER A 244 -9.55 18.96 -9.98
C SER A 244 -10.74 18.21 -9.36
N PRO A 245 -11.75 18.89 -8.80
CA PRO A 245 -13.01 18.25 -8.37
C PRO A 245 -13.68 17.43 -9.47
N LEU A 246 -13.50 17.79 -10.74
CA LEU A 246 -14.07 17.08 -11.89
C LEU A 246 -13.38 15.74 -12.19
N ALA A 247 -12.20 15.50 -11.60
CA ALA A 247 -11.48 14.22 -11.76
C ALA A 247 -11.97 13.14 -10.77
N TRP A 248 -12.89 13.49 -9.86
CA TRP A 248 -13.44 12.59 -8.85
C TRP A 248 -14.71 11.91 -9.34
N ASN A 249 -14.74 10.60 -9.24
CA ASN A 249 -15.79 9.75 -9.77
C ASN A 249 -16.30 8.80 -8.69
N HIS A 250 -17.55 8.38 -8.84
CA HIS A 250 -18.13 7.34 -8.00
C HIS A 250 -17.74 5.96 -8.52
N VAL A 251 -17.40 5.05 -7.60
CA VAL A 251 -17.26 3.60 -7.87
C VAL A 251 -18.16 2.85 -6.90
N VAL A 252 -18.75 1.73 -7.35
CA VAL A 252 -19.53 0.87 -6.45
C VAL A 252 -18.57 0.19 -5.45
N GLY A 253 -18.92 0.13 -4.17
CA GLY A 253 -18.04 -0.38 -3.11
C GLY A 253 -17.49 -1.79 -3.39
N GLU A 254 -18.31 -2.71 -3.91
CA GLU A 254 -17.88 -4.07 -4.29
C GLU A 254 -16.82 -4.11 -5.41
N LEU A 255 -16.72 -3.04 -6.20
CA LEU A 255 -15.75 -2.87 -7.28
C LEU A 255 -14.57 -1.98 -6.86
N ASN A 256 -14.49 -1.57 -5.58
CA ASN A 256 -13.46 -0.68 -5.09
C ASN A 256 -12.24 -1.48 -4.61
N PRO A 257 -11.10 -1.48 -5.35
CA PRO A 257 -9.92 -2.23 -4.96
C PRO A 257 -9.26 -1.71 -3.68
N ALA A 258 -9.62 -0.51 -3.20
CA ALA A 258 -9.15 0.01 -1.93
C ALA A 258 -9.85 -0.61 -0.71
N ASP A 259 -10.91 -1.40 -0.91
CA ASP A 259 -11.63 -2.13 0.15
C ASP A 259 -10.71 -3.14 0.88
N LEU A 260 -9.92 -3.90 0.12
CA LEU A 260 -8.96 -4.85 0.67
C LEU A 260 -7.96 -4.18 1.64
N PRO A 261 -7.22 -3.12 1.27
CA PRO A 261 -6.30 -2.47 2.19
C PRO A 261 -6.97 -1.63 3.30
N SER A 262 -8.26 -1.28 3.18
CA SER A 262 -8.99 -0.53 4.22
C SER A 262 -9.61 -1.45 5.29
N ARG A 263 -9.92 -2.71 4.95
CA ARG A 263 -10.50 -3.71 5.85
C ARG A 263 -9.53 -4.80 6.28
N GLY A 264 -8.46 -4.98 5.51
CA GLY A 264 -7.52 -6.06 5.66
C GLY A 264 -8.06 -7.33 5.00
N CYS A 265 -7.19 -8.31 4.82
CA CYS A 265 -7.58 -9.60 4.29
C CYS A 265 -6.87 -10.75 5.01
N ASP A 266 -7.49 -11.92 4.94
CA ASP A 266 -6.83 -13.19 5.24
C ASP A 266 -6.05 -13.70 4.02
N HIS A 267 -5.53 -14.92 4.11
CA HIS A 267 -4.77 -15.58 3.05
C HIS A 267 -5.50 -15.64 1.70
N PHE A 268 -6.83 -15.79 1.65
CA PHE A 268 -7.55 -15.84 0.37
C PHE A 268 -7.60 -14.49 -0.32
N GLY A 269 -7.83 -13.40 0.43
CA GLY A 269 -7.84 -12.06 -0.15
C GLY A 269 -6.46 -11.61 -0.63
N ALA A 270 -5.37 -12.09 -0.03
CA ALA A 270 -4.02 -11.72 -0.44
C ALA A 270 -3.64 -12.22 -1.85
N LEU A 271 -4.24 -13.32 -2.33
CA LEU A 271 -3.99 -13.84 -3.68
C LEU A 271 -4.59 -12.97 -4.79
N THR A 272 -5.58 -12.13 -4.46
CA THR A 272 -6.21 -11.20 -5.41
C THR A 272 -5.34 -9.97 -5.73
N ILE A 273 -4.18 -9.85 -5.07
CA ILE A 273 -3.18 -8.80 -5.30
C ILE A 273 -2.35 -9.08 -6.58
N LYS A 274 -2.37 -10.32 -7.09
CA LYS A 274 -1.73 -10.75 -8.35
C LYS A 274 -2.51 -10.21 -9.56
#